data_AF-A0A537R5C5-F1
#
_entry.id   AF-A0A537R5C5-F1
#
_cell.length_a   1.000
_cell.length_b   1.000
_cell.length_c   1.000
_cell.angle_alpha   90.00
_cell.angle_beta   90.00
_cell.angle_gamma   90.00
#
_symmetry.space_group_name_H-M   'P 1'
#
loop_
_entity.id
_entity.type
_entity.pdbx_description
1 polymer ?
#
loop_
_entity_poly.entity_id
_entity_poly.type
_entity_poly.pdbx_seq_one_letter_code
_entity_poly.pdbx_strand_id
1 'polypeptide(L)'
;PASQNGVVTVKPTVGLISRAGIVPIAHSQDTAGPLTRTVRDAAILLNVLAAADPLDPATAELRRPADYTSFLDGDGLKGARIGVPSDPSDPANDFYYGALPQRAAAVMREAIAVLEREGATVVRANIPTEGWIGGPGTEMAILNRNPESPTKNQAARRPIVFVYELKHDLNLYLRDWATGTGIQSIADIIAFNAGNADRALRFGQDIFLAAEATRGDLSELEYISARQMDLRASRTLGLDAYMGEHRLDAVLFPAMSGAAIAAKAGYPSIQVPAGFIAGIGDKKTPDYPYGATFTGRAWSEPILLRLAYAFEQATQARRLPPGLPPLDSACGR
;
A
#
# COMPACT_ATOMS: atom_id res chain seq x y z
N PRO A 1 -4.32 5.14 -4.49
CA PRO A 1 -5.53 5.81 -5.04
C PRO A 1 -6.36 6.54 -3.97
N ALA A 2 -6.59 5.91 -2.81
CA ALA A 2 -7.48 6.43 -1.77
C ALA A 2 -7.14 7.85 -1.29
N SER A 3 -5.88 8.08 -0.92
CA SER A 3 -5.37 9.39 -0.48
C SER A 3 -5.64 10.49 -1.52
N GLN A 4 -5.42 10.23 -2.80
CA GLN A 4 -5.65 11.19 -3.88
C GLN A 4 -7.13 11.46 -4.17
N ASN A 5 -8.03 10.59 -3.71
CA ASN A 5 -9.48 10.70 -3.92
C ASN A 5 -10.26 10.97 -2.63
N GLY A 6 -9.54 11.21 -1.52
CA GLY A 6 -10.15 11.57 -0.24
C GLY A 6 -11.06 10.50 0.34
N VAL A 7 -10.75 9.23 0.11
CA VAL A 7 -11.48 8.07 0.63
C VAL A 7 -10.62 7.28 1.62
N VAL A 8 -11.26 6.39 2.36
CA VAL A 8 -10.61 5.43 3.25
C VAL A 8 -10.23 4.18 2.47
N THR A 9 -9.11 3.55 2.83
CA THR A 9 -8.81 2.19 2.36
C THR A 9 -8.11 1.38 3.44
N VAL A 10 -8.36 0.07 3.43
CA VAL A 10 -7.58 -0.89 4.20
C VAL A 10 -6.84 -1.79 3.22
N LYS A 11 -5.52 -1.80 3.30
CA LYS A 11 -4.69 -2.87 2.73
C LYS A 11 -4.39 -3.84 3.87
N PRO A 12 -5.06 -5.00 3.97
CA PRO A 12 -4.88 -5.88 5.10
C PRO A 12 -3.53 -6.60 5.06
N THR A 13 -3.28 -7.41 6.09
CA THR A 13 -2.21 -8.40 6.12
C THR A 13 -2.37 -9.34 4.93
N VAL A 14 -1.26 -9.66 4.25
CA VAL A 14 -1.29 -10.66 3.17
C VAL A 14 -1.77 -11.98 3.76
N GLY A 15 -2.83 -12.55 3.18
CA GLY A 15 -3.51 -13.74 3.72
C GLY A 15 -4.78 -13.45 4.54
N LEU A 16 -5.14 -12.19 4.81
CA LEU A 16 -6.43 -11.91 5.47
C LEU A 16 -7.62 -12.09 4.51
N ILE A 17 -7.44 -11.74 3.24
CA ILE A 17 -8.44 -11.86 2.19
C ILE A 17 -7.84 -12.73 1.09
N SER A 18 -8.58 -13.76 0.67
CA SER A 18 -8.18 -14.64 -0.42
C SER A 18 -7.89 -13.84 -1.70
N ARG A 19 -6.82 -14.22 -2.42
CA ARG A 19 -6.53 -13.73 -3.77
C ARG A 19 -7.01 -14.67 -4.88
N ALA A 20 -7.69 -15.78 -4.55
CA ALA A 20 -8.21 -16.70 -5.56
C ALA A 20 -9.12 -15.95 -6.55
N GLY A 21 -8.88 -16.15 -7.86
CA GLY A 21 -9.64 -15.49 -8.93
C GLY A 21 -9.26 -14.02 -9.21
N ILE A 22 -8.28 -13.45 -8.52
CA ILE A 22 -7.76 -12.10 -8.80
C ILE A 22 -6.55 -12.21 -9.74
N VAL A 23 -6.51 -11.40 -10.81
CA VAL A 23 -5.34 -11.30 -11.69
C VAL A 23 -4.14 -10.82 -10.86
N PRO A 24 -3.07 -11.61 -10.73
CA PRO A 24 -1.98 -11.32 -9.79
C PRO A 24 -0.91 -10.42 -10.38
N ILE A 25 -0.06 -9.90 -9.49
CA ILE A 25 1.24 -9.31 -9.81
C ILE A 25 2.34 -9.99 -9.00
N ALA A 26 2.14 -10.11 -7.69
CA ALA A 26 3.12 -10.62 -6.76
C ALA A 26 2.43 -11.25 -5.54
N HIS A 27 2.23 -12.57 -5.54
CA HIS A 27 1.57 -13.30 -4.45
C HIS A 27 2.23 -13.08 -3.08
N SER A 28 3.47 -12.62 -3.00
CA SER A 28 4.10 -12.33 -1.72
C SER A 28 3.66 -10.99 -1.09
N GLN A 29 2.97 -10.12 -1.85
CA GLN A 29 2.55 -8.78 -1.45
C GLN A 29 1.09 -8.47 -1.80
N ASP A 30 0.51 -9.21 -2.74
CA ASP A 30 -0.85 -9.01 -3.24
C ASP A 30 -1.90 -9.29 -2.19
N THR A 31 -2.86 -8.38 -2.10
CA THR A 31 -4.07 -8.52 -1.30
C THR A 31 -5.16 -7.60 -1.82
N ALA A 32 -6.41 -8.06 -1.78
CA ALA A 32 -7.56 -7.18 -1.96
C ALA A 32 -7.77 -6.32 -0.69
N GLY A 33 -8.54 -5.24 -0.82
CA GLY A 33 -8.82 -4.38 0.32
C GLY A 33 -9.98 -3.42 0.05
N PRO A 34 -10.79 -3.07 1.08
CA PRO A 34 -11.89 -2.15 0.90
C PRO A 34 -11.42 -0.73 0.57
N LEU A 35 -12.21 -0.04 -0.25
CA LEU A 35 -12.12 1.39 -0.57
C LEU A 35 -13.49 2.01 -0.29
N THR A 36 -13.59 2.85 0.74
CA THR A 36 -14.87 3.33 1.29
C THR A 36 -14.82 4.80 1.66
N ARG A 37 -15.97 5.40 1.98
CA ARG A 37 -15.99 6.81 2.43
C ARG A 37 -15.62 6.96 3.91
N THR A 38 -15.85 5.94 4.71
CA THR A 38 -15.64 5.95 6.16
C THR A 38 -14.86 4.73 6.64
N VAL A 39 -14.19 4.84 7.79
CA VAL A 39 -13.54 3.71 8.47
C VAL A 39 -14.57 2.67 8.90
N ARG A 40 -15.77 3.10 9.31
CA ARG A 40 -16.87 2.19 9.64
C ARG A 40 -17.25 1.28 8.47
N ASP A 41 -17.45 1.86 7.29
CA ASP A 41 -17.79 1.08 6.09
C ASP A 41 -16.67 0.09 5.72
N ALA A 42 -15.41 0.48 5.92
CA ALA A 42 -14.28 -0.42 5.69
C ALA A 42 -14.30 -1.62 6.66
N ALA A 43 -14.60 -1.38 7.95
CA ALA A 43 -14.74 -2.45 8.94
C ALA A 43 -15.89 -3.41 8.60
N ILE A 44 -17.03 -2.88 8.15
CA ILE A 44 -18.18 -3.69 7.69
C ILE A 44 -17.78 -4.58 6.50
N LEU A 45 -17.08 -4.02 5.50
CA LEU A 45 -16.62 -4.82 4.36
C LEU A 45 -15.58 -5.87 4.76
N LEU A 46 -14.66 -5.56 5.67
CA LEU A 46 -13.69 -6.54 6.17
C LEU A 46 -14.37 -7.72 6.85
N ASN A 47 -15.51 -7.51 7.53
CA ASN A 47 -16.26 -8.63 8.12
C ASN A 47 -16.70 -9.65 7.09
N VAL A 48 -17.04 -9.19 5.88
CA VAL A 48 -17.48 -10.04 4.76
C VAL A 48 -16.29 -10.65 4.04
N LEU A 49 -15.23 -9.87 3.78
CA LEU A 49 -14.13 -10.27 2.90
C LEU A 49 -13.09 -11.16 3.58
N ALA A 50 -12.86 -11.01 4.89
CA ALA A 50 -11.77 -11.70 5.56
C ALA A 50 -12.11 -13.17 5.86
N ALA A 51 -11.75 -14.10 4.99
CA ALA A 51 -12.10 -15.51 5.15
C ALA A 51 -10.94 -16.42 4.72
N ALA A 52 -10.82 -17.55 5.42
CA ALA A 52 -9.95 -18.63 4.97
C ALA A 52 -10.52 -19.24 3.69
N ASP A 53 -9.64 -19.53 2.74
CA ASP A 53 -9.97 -20.07 1.45
C ASP A 53 -8.97 -21.17 1.07
N PRO A 54 -9.40 -22.43 0.89
CA PRO A 54 -8.50 -23.52 0.51
C PRO A 54 -7.84 -23.32 -0.86
N LEU A 55 -8.36 -22.43 -1.72
CA LEU A 55 -7.74 -22.08 -2.99
C LEU A 55 -6.59 -21.06 -2.87
N ASP A 56 -6.39 -20.49 -1.68
CA ASP A 56 -5.31 -19.55 -1.41
C ASP A 56 -4.56 -19.91 -0.11
N PRO A 57 -3.41 -20.60 -0.22
CA PRO A 57 -2.62 -21.02 0.93
C PRO A 57 -2.20 -19.89 1.87
N ALA A 58 -2.12 -18.64 1.39
CA ALA A 58 -1.79 -17.49 2.24
C ALA A 58 -2.82 -17.27 3.35
N THR A 59 -4.06 -17.74 3.16
CA THR A 59 -5.14 -17.61 4.15
C THR A 59 -5.12 -18.66 5.26
N ALA A 60 -4.23 -19.66 5.18
CA ALA A 60 -4.16 -20.73 6.17
C ALA A 60 -3.75 -20.22 7.58
N GLU A 61 -2.98 -19.15 7.65
CA GLU A 61 -2.54 -18.53 8.92
C GLU A 61 -3.40 -17.35 9.36
N LEU A 62 -4.54 -17.13 8.69
CA LEU A 62 -5.43 -16.00 8.92
C LEU A 62 -5.80 -15.86 10.40
N ARG A 63 -5.66 -14.63 10.91
CA ARG A 63 -6.13 -14.23 12.24
C ARG A 63 -7.08 -13.05 12.09
N ARG A 64 -8.31 -13.20 12.57
CA ARG A 64 -9.32 -12.13 12.60
C ARG A 64 -10.18 -12.19 13.85
N PRO A 65 -10.73 -11.04 14.30
CA PRO A 65 -11.82 -11.04 15.26
C PRO A 65 -13.12 -11.56 14.62
N ALA A 66 -14.09 -11.88 15.47
CA ALA A 66 -15.45 -12.19 15.03
C ALA A 66 -16.08 -11.00 14.27
N ASP A 67 -15.89 -9.78 14.80
CA ASP A 67 -16.47 -8.56 14.24
C ASP A 67 -15.48 -7.38 14.33
N TYR A 68 -15.05 -6.88 13.17
CA TYR A 68 -14.19 -5.70 13.05
C TYR A 68 -14.86 -4.39 13.49
N THR A 69 -16.19 -4.30 13.44
CA THR A 69 -16.91 -3.08 13.87
C THR A 69 -16.87 -2.89 15.38
N SER A 70 -16.61 -3.94 16.14
CA SER A 70 -16.41 -3.87 17.60
C SER A 70 -15.18 -3.07 18.03
N PHE A 71 -14.27 -2.79 17.08
CA PHE A 71 -13.07 -1.98 17.31
C PHE A 71 -13.26 -0.49 16.98
N LEU A 72 -14.44 -0.08 16.52
CA LEU A 72 -14.74 1.32 16.20
C LEU A 72 -15.02 2.12 17.47
N ASP A 73 -13.94 2.55 18.11
CA ASP A 73 -13.96 3.32 19.34
C ASP A 73 -13.50 4.76 19.09
N GLY A 74 -14.37 5.74 19.41
CA GLY A 74 -14.06 7.16 19.27
C GLY A 74 -12.93 7.64 20.18
N ASP A 75 -12.72 6.94 21.30
CA ASP A 75 -11.63 7.19 22.24
C ASP A 75 -10.36 6.37 21.92
N GLY A 76 -10.33 5.73 20.75
CA GLY A 76 -9.29 4.80 20.33
C GLY A 76 -7.85 5.34 20.32
N LEU A 77 -7.65 6.65 20.40
CA LEU A 77 -6.32 7.27 20.49
C LEU A 77 -5.79 7.41 21.93
N LYS A 78 -6.66 7.35 22.95
CA LYS A 78 -6.25 7.52 24.35
C LYS A 78 -5.24 6.44 24.76
N GLY A 79 -4.05 6.87 25.17
CA GLY A 79 -2.98 5.98 25.60
C GLY A 79 -2.26 5.23 24.48
N ALA A 80 -2.66 5.43 23.22
CA ALA A 80 -1.98 4.80 22.08
C ALA A 80 -0.57 5.36 21.89
N ARG A 81 0.34 4.56 21.35
CA ARG A 81 1.71 4.97 21.02
C ARG A 81 1.91 4.91 19.51
N ILE A 82 2.04 6.07 18.88
CA ILE A 82 2.13 6.20 17.42
C ILE A 82 3.53 6.64 17.02
N GLY A 83 4.20 5.84 16.20
CA GLY A 83 5.48 6.18 15.59
C GLY A 83 5.30 7.17 14.44
N VAL A 84 6.11 8.21 14.41
CA VAL A 84 6.28 9.11 13.27
C VAL A 84 7.73 8.97 12.80
N PRO A 85 7.98 8.36 11.63
CA PRO A 85 9.31 8.02 11.13
C PRO A 85 10.07 9.25 10.62
N SER A 86 10.35 10.17 11.53
CA SER A 86 10.97 11.48 11.30
C SER A 86 11.51 12.00 12.63
N ASP A 87 12.83 11.94 12.77
CA ASP A 87 13.58 12.47 13.91
C ASP A 87 14.06 13.91 13.62
N PRO A 88 13.59 14.92 14.37
CA PRO A 88 14.08 16.29 14.22
C PRO A 88 15.57 16.47 14.48
N SER A 89 16.18 15.58 15.27
CA SER A 89 17.61 15.61 15.59
C SER A 89 18.48 14.96 14.52
N ASP A 90 17.88 14.21 13.60
CA ASP A 90 18.56 13.53 12.50
C ASP A 90 17.79 13.73 11.17
N PRO A 91 17.73 14.97 10.65
CA PRO A 91 17.01 15.29 9.42
C PRO A 91 17.66 14.67 8.17
N ALA A 92 18.92 14.24 8.24
CA ALA A 92 19.61 13.60 7.13
C ALA A 92 19.03 12.21 6.79
N ASN A 93 18.41 11.55 7.77
CA ASN A 93 17.76 10.26 7.61
C ASN A 93 16.22 10.34 7.64
N ASP A 94 15.65 11.55 7.53
CA ASP A 94 14.20 11.76 7.46
C ASP A 94 13.66 11.48 6.04
N PHE A 95 13.58 10.20 5.69
CA PHE A 95 13.15 9.74 4.38
C PHE A 95 11.66 10.02 4.09
N TYR A 96 10.80 9.93 5.11
CA TYR A 96 9.34 9.95 4.92
C TYR A 96 8.71 11.34 5.05
N TYR A 97 9.26 12.21 5.91
CA TYR A 97 8.73 13.55 6.17
C TYR A 97 9.63 14.67 5.63
N GLY A 98 10.95 14.44 5.56
CA GLY A 98 11.93 15.48 5.25
C GLY A 98 11.75 16.11 3.86
N ALA A 99 11.32 15.33 2.87
CA ALA A 99 11.09 15.78 1.51
C ALA A 99 9.64 16.23 1.22
N LEU A 100 8.77 16.33 2.24
CA LEU A 100 7.38 16.73 2.02
C LEU A 100 7.29 18.19 1.56
N PRO A 101 6.48 18.48 0.52
CA PRO A 101 6.12 19.86 0.20
C PRO A 101 5.49 20.56 1.41
N GLN A 102 5.70 21.87 1.56
CA GLN A 102 5.26 22.64 2.73
C GLN A 102 3.78 22.41 3.10
N ARG A 103 2.90 22.32 2.11
CA ARG A 103 1.46 22.05 2.34
C ARG A 103 1.20 20.64 2.86
N ALA A 104 1.90 19.63 2.32
CA ALA A 104 1.79 18.26 2.81
C ALA A 104 2.36 18.12 4.24
N ALA A 105 3.50 18.76 4.51
CA ALA A 105 4.07 18.83 5.85
C ALA A 105 3.12 19.53 6.84
N ALA A 106 2.39 20.56 6.41
CA ALA A 106 1.38 21.22 7.24
C ALA A 106 0.19 20.31 7.57
N VAL A 107 -0.34 19.57 6.59
CA VAL A 107 -1.40 18.58 6.82
C VAL A 107 -0.94 17.52 7.82
N MET A 108 0.29 17.00 7.66
CA MET A 108 0.80 15.97 8.57
C MET A 108 1.11 16.50 9.97
N ARG A 109 1.56 17.75 10.10
CA ARG A 109 1.73 18.39 11.41
C ARG A 109 0.40 18.56 12.13
N GLU A 110 -0.66 18.95 11.43
CA GLU A 110 -2.00 19.01 12.00
C GLU A 110 -2.50 17.61 12.40
N ALA A 111 -2.28 16.61 11.54
CA ALA A 111 -2.63 15.23 11.86
C ALA A 111 -1.93 14.74 13.15
N ILE A 112 -0.64 15.02 13.30
CA ILE A 112 0.13 14.70 14.52
C ILE A 112 -0.43 15.44 15.74
N ALA A 113 -0.73 16.73 15.61
CA ALA A 113 -1.31 17.52 16.70
C ALA A 113 -2.70 16.98 17.14
N VAL A 114 -3.50 16.48 16.20
CA VAL A 114 -4.77 15.79 16.52
C VAL A 114 -4.49 14.53 17.32
N LEU A 115 -3.54 13.68 16.91
CA LEU A 115 -3.21 12.45 17.65
C LEU A 115 -2.83 12.75 19.10
N GLU A 116 -1.97 13.76 19.33
CA GLU A 116 -1.56 14.17 20.67
C GLU A 116 -2.73 14.72 21.50
N ARG A 117 -3.59 15.55 20.88
CA ARG A 117 -4.78 16.12 21.53
C ARG A 117 -5.79 15.05 21.95
N GLU A 118 -5.97 14.01 21.14
CA GLU A 118 -6.85 12.86 21.45
C GLU A 118 -6.19 11.85 22.42
N GLY A 119 -5.01 12.16 22.96
CA GLY A 119 -4.38 11.42 24.05
C GLY A 119 -3.40 10.32 23.61
N ALA A 120 -2.97 10.31 22.34
CA ALA A 120 -1.90 9.43 21.88
C ALA A 120 -0.53 10.02 22.23
N THR A 121 0.42 9.16 22.59
CA THR A 121 1.84 9.51 22.64
C THR A 121 2.44 9.36 21.25
N VAL A 122 2.94 10.45 20.68
CA VAL A 122 3.67 10.42 19.42
C VAL A 122 5.16 10.25 19.68
N VAL A 123 5.77 9.25 19.03
CA VAL A 123 7.22 9.00 19.09
C VAL A 123 7.84 9.37 17.76
N ARG A 124 8.72 10.38 17.77
CA ARG A 124 9.44 10.85 16.59
C ARG A 124 10.85 10.28 16.59
N ALA A 125 11.11 9.35 15.68
CA ALA A 125 12.40 8.70 15.49
C ALA A 125 12.47 8.16 14.06
N ASN A 126 13.64 8.10 13.44
CA ASN A 126 13.80 7.54 12.09
C ASN A 126 13.64 6.02 12.12
N ILE A 127 13.07 5.44 11.05
CA ILE A 127 13.09 3.97 10.91
C ILE A 127 14.52 3.57 10.54
N PRO A 128 15.11 2.58 11.21
CA PRO A 128 16.44 2.06 10.88
C PRO A 128 16.39 1.30 9.55
N THR A 129 16.32 2.02 8.43
CA THR A 129 16.52 1.44 7.11
C THR A 129 18.01 1.52 6.82
N GLU A 130 18.75 0.42 7.01
CA GLU A 130 20.10 0.27 6.46
C GLU A 130 20.04 0.47 4.95
N GLY A 131 20.27 1.70 4.48
CA GLY A 131 20.29 2.10 3.08
C GLY A 131 19.21 1.44 2.22
N TRP A 132 18.00 2.01 2.19
CA TRP A 132 16.86 1.70 1.29
C TRP A 132 15.77 0.78 1.88
N ILE A 133 14.50 1.14 1.62
CA ILE A 133 13.27 0.42 2.07
C ILE A 133 13.23 -1.07 1.61
N GLY A 134 13.95 -1.42 0.55
CA GLY A 134 14.17 -2.79 0.10
C GLY A 134 15.59 -3.30 0.35
N GLY A 135 16.53 -2.50 0.85
CA GLY A 135 17.94 -2.85 0.93
C GLY A 135 18.63 -3.04 -0.44
N PRO A 136 19.95 -3.26 -0.45
CA PRO A 136 20.70 -3.49 -1.69
C PRO A 136 20.26 -4.78 -2.38
N GLY A 137 20.21 -4.75 -3.72
CA GLY A 137 19.95 -5.94 -4.54
C GLY A 137 18.47 -6.36 -4.64
N THR A 138 17.52 -5.49 -4.30
CA THR A 138 16.07 -5.76 -4.45
C THR A 138 15.43 -5.13 -5.67
N GLU A 139 16.22 -4.40 -6.46
CA GLU A 139 15.77 -3.77 -7.69
C GLU A 139 16.70 -4.09 -8.86
N MET A 140 16.10 -4.35 -10.02
CA MET A 140 16.82 -4.56 -11.28
C MET A 140 16.58 -3.40 -12.26
N ALA A 141 17.54 -3.20 -13.16
CA ALA A 141 17.45 -2.19 -14.20
C ALA A 141 16.64 -2.73 -15.40
N ILE A 142 15.53 -2.07 -15.71
CA ILE A 142 14.73 -2.35 -16.92
C ILE A 142 14.76 -1.11 -17.80
N LEU A 143 15.15 -1.26 -19.06
CA LEU A 143 15.16 -0.17 -20.02
C LEU A 143 13.73 0.35 -20.24
N ASN A 144 13.53 1.65 -20.01
CA ASN A 144 12.26 2.30 -20.27
C ASN A 144 12.11 2.61 -21.77
N ARG A 145 11.28 1.87 -22.49
CA ARG A 145 11.02 2.07 -23.93
C ARG A 145 9.73 2.82 -24.21
N ASN A 146 9.03 3.29 -23.17
CA ASN A 146 7.79 4.06 -23.30
C ASN A 146 8.01 5.31 -24.19
N PRO A 147 7.32 5.43 -25.34
CA PRO A 147 7.51 6.55 -26.26
C PRO A 147 7.05 7.90 -25.70
N GLU A 148 6.12 7.91 -24.73
CA GLU A 148 5.61 9.13 -24.09
C GLU A 148 6.40 9.52 -22.82
N SER A 149 7.42 8.75 -22.44
CA SER A 149 8.19 9.01 -21.22
C SER A 149 9.34 9.99 -21.45
N PRO A 150 9.54 11.00 -20.58
CA PRO A 150 10.69 11.91 -20.65
C PRO A 150 12.03 11.20 -20.38
N THR A 151 12.00 10.00 -19.79
CA THR A 151 13.18 9.17 -19.50
C THR A 151 13.25 7.94 -20.40
N LYS A 152 12.69 8.03 -21.62
CA LYS A 152 12.84 6.98 -22.63
C LYS A 152 14.32 6.67 -22.88
N ASN A 153 14.62 5.39 -23.09
CA ASN A 153 15.96 4.82 -23.26
C ASN A 153 16.87 4.96 -22.03
N GLN A 154 16.32 5.26 -20.86
CA GLN A 154 17.05 5.20 -19.59
C GLN A 154 16.62 3.97 -18.79
N ALA A 155 17.53 3.45 -17.96
CA ALA A 155 17.21 2.38 -17.05
C ALA A 155 16.28 2.88 -15.93
N ALA A 156 15.14 2.23 -15.76
CA ALA A 156 14.27 2.39 -14.60
C ALA A 156 14.50 1.22 -13.64
N ARG A 157 14.66 1.51 -12.35
CA ARG A 157 14.73 0.48 -11.31
C ARG A 157 13.34 -0.09 -11.03
N ARG A 158 13.23 -1.41 -11.01
CA ARG A 158 11.98 -2.13 -10.73
C ARG A 158 12.22 -3.19 -9.66
N PRO A 159 11.26 -3.41 -8.73
CA PRO A 159 11.40 -4.46 -7.73
C PRO A 159 11.58 -5.84 -8.39
N ILE A 160 12.64 -6.55 -8.04
CA ILE A 160 12.93 -7.90 -8.55
C ILE A 160 11.75 -8.83 -8.23
N VAL A 161 11.27 -8.80 -6.98
CA VAL A 161 10.13 -9.61 -6.54
C VAL A 161 8.92 -9.45 -7.46
N PHE A 162 8.58 -8.23 -7.89
CA PHE A 162 7.45 -8.01 -8.81
C PHE A 162 7.70 -8.59 -10.20
N VAL A 163 8.90 -8.44 -10.75
CA VAL A 163 9.21 -8.93 -12.10
C VAL A 163 9.16 -10.46 -12.15
N TYR A 164 9.68 -11.11 -11.11
CA TYR A 164 9.77 -12.57 -11.03
C TYR A 164 8.43 -13.22 -10.71
N GLU A 165 7.71 -12.71 -9.70
CA GLU A 165 6.39 -13.23 -9.34
C GLU A 165 5.36 -12.96 -10.44
N LEU A 166 5.46 -11.86 -11.20
CA LEU A 166 4.52 -11.56 -12.29
C LEU A 166 4.47 -12.67 -13.34
N LYS A 167 5.60 -13.18 -13.83
CA LYS A 167 5.58 -14.30 -14.79
C LYS A 167 4.97 -15.55 -14.17
N HIS A 168 5.44 -15.90 -12.97
CA HIS A 168 5.01 -17.11 -12.28
C HIS A 168 3.50 -17.09 -12.05
N ASP A 169 3.01 -16.05 -11.36
CA ASP A 169 1.64 -15.96 -10.89
C ASP A 169 0.67 -15.72 -12.04
N LEU A 170 1.03 -14.87 -13.02
CA LEU A 170 0.15 -14.59 -14.15
C LEU A 170 -0.04 -15.83 -15.03
N ASN A 171 1.01 -16.62 -15.25
CA ASN A 171 0.89 -17.87 -16.01
C ASN A 171 -0.01 -18.89 -15.28
N LEU A 172 0.10 -19.00 -13.96
CA LEU A 172 -0.80 -19.83 -13.16
C LEU A 172 -2.25 -19.34 -13.25
N TYR A 173 -2.46 -18.03 -13.13
CA TYR A 173 -3.79 -17.42 -13.26
C TYR A 173 -4.42 -17.68 -14.64
N LEU A 174 -3.66 -17.45 -15.72
CA LEU A 174 -4.16 -17.64 -17.09
C LEU A 174 -4.55 -19.11 -17.34
N ARG A 175 -3.76 -20.05 -16.83
CA ARG A 175 -4.06 -21.49 -16.91
C ARG A 175 -5.34 -21.86 -16.16
N ASP A 176 -5.50 -21.37 -14.93
CA ASP A 176 -6.54 -21.88 -14.02
C ASP A 176 -7.86 -21.09 -14.10
N TRP A 177 -7.81 -19.80 -14.44
CA TRP A 177 -8.95 -18.88 -14.37
C TRP A 177 -9.35 -18.27 -15.71
N ALA A 178 -8.41 -18.06 -16.65
CA ALA A 178 -8.69 -17.44 -17.95
C ALA A 178 -9.04 -18.46 -19.06
N THR A 179 -9.78 -19.52 -18.71
CA THR A 179 -9.99 -20.73 -19.52
C THR A 179 -10.83 -20.52 -20.80
N GLY A 180 -11.48 -19.37 -20.96
CA GLY A 180 -12.26 -18.99 -22.14
C GLY A 180 -11.47 -18.28 -23.24
N THR A 181 -10.14 -18.22 -23.14
CA THR A 181 -9.27 -17.48 -24.08
C THR A 181 -8.14 -18.36 -24.62
N GLY A 182 -7.57 -17.98 -25.76
CA GLY A 182 -6.35 -18.61 -26.28
C GLY A 182 -5.05 -18.10 -25.62
N ILE A 183 -5.14 -17.20 -24.63
CA ILE A 183 -3.99 -16.61 -23.95
C ILE A 183 -3.72 -17.45 -22.69
N GLN A 184 -2.61 -18.18 -22.67
CA GLN A 184 -2.27 -19.11 -21.60
C GLN A 184 -1.00 -18.71 -20.83
N SER A 185 -0.28 -17.71 -21.34
CA SER A 185 0.98 -17.25 -20.77
C SER A 185 1.20 -15.74 -20.97
N ILE A 186 2.16 -15.19 -20.23
CA ILE A 186 2.66 -13.83 -20.45
C ILE A 186 3.28 -13.67 -21.85
N ALA A 187 3.86 -14.73 -22.42
CA ALA A 187 4.35 -14.73 -23.79
C ALA A 187 3.21 -14.51 -24.81
N ASP A 188 2.04 -15.13 -24.59
CA ASP A 188 0.86 -14.91 -25.42
C ASP A 188 0.34 -13.47 -25.31
N ILE A 189 0.38 -12.89 -24.10
CA ILE A 189 0.04 -11.47 -23.89
C ILE A 189 1.01 -10.56 -24.67
N ILE A 190 2.31 -10.84 -24.60
CA ILE A 190 3.34 -10.07 -25.32
C ILE A 190 3.10 -10.13 -26.82
N ALA A 191 2.82 -11.32 -27.36
CA ALA A 191 2.54 -11.54 -28.77
C ALA A 191 1.23 -10.86 -29.20
N PHE A 192 0.17 -10.97 -28.39
CA PHE A 192 -1.09 -10.28 -28.61
C PHE A 192 -0.89 -8.77 -28.68
N ASN A 193 -0.17 -8.19 -27.71
CA ASN A 193 0.11 -6.76 -27.69
C ASN A 193 0.93 -6.32 -28.90
N ALA A 194 1.93 -7.10 -29.32
CA ALA A 194 2.73 -6.81 -30.51
C ALA A 194 1.89 -6.83 -31.81
N GLY A 195 0.94 -7.75 -31.93
CA GLY A 195 -0.02 -7.80 -33.03
C GLY A 195 -1.07 -6.69 -33.01
N ASN A 196 -1.21 -5.98 -31.88
CA ASN A 196 -2.20 -4.91 -31.65
C ASN A 196 -1.53 -3.62 -31.13
N ALA A 197 -0.34 -3.30 -31.65
CA ALA A 197 0.54 -2.29 -31.04
C ALA A 197 -0.09 -0.89 -30.94
N ASP A 198 -0.92 -0.51 -31.89
CA ASP A 198 -1.65 0.77 -31.93
C ASP A 198 -2.62 0.93 -30.75
N ARG A 199 -3.12 -0.18 -30.19
CA ARG A 199 -4.08 -0.20 -29.07
C ARG A 199 -3.47 -0.62 -27.75
N ALA A 200 -2.53 -1.57 -27.78
CA ALA A 200 -2.00 -2.22 -26.59
C ALA A 200 -0.65 -1.65 -26.12
N LEU A 201 0.09 -0.95 -26.98
CA LEU A 201 1.48 -0.54 -26.72
C LEU A 201 1.73 0.96 -26.68
N ARG A 202 0.70 1.77 -26.38
CA ARG A 202 0.85 3.22 -26.18
C ARG A 202 2.04 3.59 -25.28
N PHE A 203 2.23 2.83 -24.19
CA PHE A 203 3.31 3.04 -23.22
C PHE A 203 4.39 1.95 -23.24
N GLY A 204 4.33 1.03 -24.21
CA GLY A 204 5.19 -0.15 -24.26
C GLY A 204 4.78 -1.26 -23.28
N GLN A 205 5.63 -2.29 -23.16
CA GLN A 205 5.39 -3.49 -22.33
C GLN A 205 6.67 -4.05 -21.69
N ASP A 206 7.61 -3.16 -21.33
CA ASP A 206 8.97 -3.58 -20.90
C ASP A 206 8.99 -4.46 -19.66
N ILE A 207 8.02 -4.29 -18.75
CA ILE A 207 7.91 -5.14 -17.56
C ILE A 207 7.48 -6.56 -17.94
N PHE A 208 6.57 -6.73 -18.90
CA PHE A 208 6.22 -8.06 -19.39
C PHE A 208 7.41 -8.72 -20.10
N LEU A 209 8.15 -7.97 -20.92
CA LEU A 209 9.35 -8.49 -21.57
C LEU A 209 10.43 -8.90 -20.56
N ALA A 210 10.62 -8.13 -19.49
CA ALA A 210 11.57 -8.46 -18.42
C ALA A 210 11.11 -9.67 -17.59
N ALA A 211 9.83 -9.73 -17.23
CA ALA A 211 9.25 -10.86 -16.52
C ALA A 211 9.38 -12.15 -17.35
N GLU A 212 9.08 -12.08 -18.65
CA GLU A 212 9.19 -13.22 -19.56
C GLU A 212 10.63 -13.76 -19.69
N ALA A 213 11.63 -12.91 -19.51
CA ALA A 213 13.04 -13.33 -19.52
C ALA A 213 13.47 -14.13 -18.27
N THR A 214 12.68 -14.13 -17.20
CA THR A 214 12.94 -14.97 -16.01
C THR A 214 12.58 -16.43 -16.29
N ARG A 215 13.05 -17.37 -15.46
CA ARG A 215 12.67 -18.79 -15.57
C ARG A 215 11.18 -19.01 -15.31
N GLY A 216 10.56 -18.19 -14.47
CA GLY A 216 9.13 -18.27 -14.13
C GLY A 216 8.77 -19.36 -13.11
N ASP A 217 9.78 -20.02 -12.52
CA ASP A 217 9.61 -21.04 -11.47
C ASP A 217 10.11 -20.55 -10.09
N LEU A 218 10.51 -19.28 -10.00
CA LEU A 218 11.02 -18.64 -8.78
C LEU A 218 12.27 -19.31 -8.17
N SER A 219 13.01 -20.10 -8.95
CA SER A 219 14.23 -20.81 -8.50
C SER A 219 15.50 -19.98 -8.57
N GLU A 220 15.44 -18.77 -9.13
CA GLU A 220 16.59 -17.93 -9.39
C GLU A 220 17.13 -17.30 -8.10
N LEU A 221 18.45 -17.40 -7.89
CA LEU A 221 19.12 -16.85 -6.71
C LEU A 221 18.90 -15.35 -6.56
N GLU A 222 18.77 -14.61 -7.67
CA GLU A 222 18.45 -13.18 -7.67
C GLU A 222 17.09 -12.93 -6.98
N TYR A 223 16.05 -13.68 -7.35
CA TYR A 223 14.74 -13.60 -6.70
C TYR A 223 14.79 -14.02 -5.23
N ILE A 224 15.40 -15.17 -4.93
CA ILE A 224 15.46 -15.69 -3.56
C ILE A 224 16.16 -14.69 -2.63
N SER A 225 17.30 -14.14 -3.08
CA SER A 225 18.07 -13.15 -2.33
C SER A 225 17.30 -11.83 -2.18
N ALA A 226 16.69 -11.33 -3.26
CA ALA A 226 15.90 -10.11 -3.23
C ALA A 226 14.69 -10.24 -2.29
N ARG A 227 13.97 -11.37 -2.30
CA ARG A 227 12.83 -11.59 -1.42
C ARG A 227 13.23 -11.66 0.05
N GLN A 228 14.34 -12.34 0.35
CA GLN A 228 14.89 -12.39 1.70
C GLN A 228 15.34 -11.01 2.19
N MET A 229 15.97 -10.21 1.32
CA MET A 229 16.38 -8.85 1.66
C MET A 229 15.18 -7.92 1.87
N ASP A 230 14.15 -8.00 1.02
CA ASP A 230 12.89 -7.26 1.20
C ASP A 230 12.31 -7.51 2.60
N LEU A 231 12.20 -8.78 3.02
CA LEU A 231 11.70 -9.13 4.34
C LEU A 231 12.64 -8.65 5.46
N ARG A 232 13.95 -8.78 5.29
CA ARG A 232 14.91 -8.31 6.30
C ARG A 232 14.79 -6.80 6.50
N ALA A 233 14.80 -6.02 5.42
CA ALA A 233 14.82 -4.56 5.46
C ALA A 233 13.47 -3.98 5.87
N SER A 234 12.35 -4.49 5.34
CA SER A 234 11.04 -3.90 5.58
C SER A 234 10.38 -4.38 6.86
N ARG A 235 10.60 -5.65 7.23
CA ARG A 235 9.97 -6.29 8.40
C ARG A 235 10.93 -6.31 9.58
N THR A 236 11.96 -7.17 9.54
CA THR A 236 12.79 -7.49 10.72
C THR A 236 13.59 -6.28 11.23
N LEU A 237 14.31 -5.59 10.33
CA LEU A 237 15.09 -4.39 10.67
C LEU A 237 14.29 -3.10 10.47
N GLY A 238 13.17 -3.16 9.75
CA GLY A 238 12.31 -2.01 9.49
C GLY A 238 11.22 -1.86 10.55
N LEU A 239 9.99 -2.22 10.17
CA LEU A 239 8.79 -2.00 10.99
C LEU A 239 8.86 -2.69 12.35
N ASP A 240 9.35 -3.94 12.44
CA ASP A 240 9.37 -4.67 13.72
C ASP A 240 10.36 -4.08 14.71
N ALA A 241 11.57 -3.77 14.25
CA ALA A 241 12.60 -3.13 15.08
C ALA A 241 12.12 -1.77 15.58
N TYR A 242 11.67 -0.91 14.66
CA TYR A 242 11.18 0.43 14.99
C TYR A 242 10.00 0.39 15.99
N MET A 243 8.98 -0.41 15.68
CA MET A 243 7.82 -0.52 16.56
C MET A 243 8.15 -1.24 17.88
N GLY A 244 9.15 -2.12 17.90
CA GLY A 244 9.57 -2.87 19.08
C GLY A 244 10.33 -1.98 20.06
N GLU A 245 11.36 -1.30 19.57
CA GLU A 245 12.21 -0.38 20.35
C GLU A 245 11.38 0.70 21.06
N HIS A 246 10.41 1.26 20.34
CA HIS A 246 9.60 2.37 20.87
C HIS A 246 8.25 1.96 21.46
N ARG A 247 7.95 0.64 21.49
CA ARG A 247 6.67 0.07 21.96
C ARG A 247 5.47 0.74 21.29
N LEU A 248 5.41 0.66 19.97
CA LEU A 248 4.40 1.33 19.15
C LEU A 248 3.23 0.41 18.83
N ASP A 249 2.03 0.99 18.81
CA ASP A 249 0.79 0.37 18.34
C ASP A 249 0.67 0.47 16.82
N ALA A 250 1.11 1.60 16.25
CA ALA A 250 1.11 1.85 14.81
C ALA A 250 2.19 2.86 14.42
N VAL A 251 2.46 2.95 13.12
CA VAL A 251 3.32 3.96 12.49
C VAL A 251 2.47 4.82 11.57
N LEU A 252 2.61 6.14 11.66
CA LEU A 252 1.93 7.11 10.82
C LEU A 252 2.81 7.49 9.63
N PHE A 253 2.28 7.34 8.41
CA PHE A 253 2.93 7.74 7.18
C PHE A 253 2.13 8.82 6.43
N PRO A 254 2.82 9.79 5.79
CA PRO A 254 2.20 10.75 4.89
C PRO A 254 1.66 10.09 3.62
N ALA A 255 0.36 10.22 3.36
CA ALA A 255 -0.31 9.67 2.20
C ALA A 255 0.12 8.22 1.90
N MET A 256 0.79 7.97 0.78
CA MET A 256 1.20 6.62 0.36
C MET A 256 2.68 6.29 0.66
N SER A 257 3.42 7.16 1.34
CA SER A 257 4.89 7.01 1.45
C SER A 257 5.31 5.71 2.15
N GLY A 258 4.54 5.22 3.12
CA GLY A 258 4.77 3.94 3.78
C GLY A 258 4.28 2.70 3.03
N ALA A 259 3.76 2.83 1.79
CA ALA A 259 3.17 1.71 1.08
C ALA A 259 4.18 0.60 0.77
N ALA A 260 5.39 0.96 0.32
CA ALA A 260 6.42 -0.01 -0.07
C ALA A 260 6.90 -0.85 1.11
N ILE A 261 7.21 -0.22 2.25
CA ILE A 261 7.71 -0.93 3.44
C ILE A 261 6.62 -1.88 4.01
N ALA A 262 5.36 -1.43 4.04
CA ALA A 262 4.24 -2.25 4.51
C ALA A 262 3.92 -3.41 3.56
N ALA A 263 3.92 -3.17 2.24
CA ALA A 263 3.65 -4.19 1.24
C ALA A 263 4.70 -5.30 1.25
N LYS A 264 5.99 -4.95 1.25
CA LYS A 264 7.11 -5.92 1.31
C LYS A 264 7.06 -6.79 2.56
N ALA A 265 6.65 -6.19 3.70
CA ALA A 265 6.48 -6.90 4.97
C ALA A 265 5.22 -7.77 5.02
N GLY A 266 4.27 -7.58 4.11
CA GLY A 266 2.95 -8.21 4.14
C GLY A 266 2.03 -7.65 5.23
N TYR A 267 2.32 -6.45 5.74
CA TYR A 267 1.68 -5.86 6.92
C TYR A 267 0.51 -4.93 6.60
N PRO A 268 -0.48 -4.79 7.48
CA PRO A 268 -1.68 -4.02 7.21
C PRO A 268 -1.42 -2.52 7.28
N SER A 269 -2.17 -1.77 6.47
CA SER A 269 -2.26 -0.32 6.57
C SER A 269 -3.69 0.18 6.34
N ILE A 270 -4.06 1.23 7.06
CA ILE A 270 -5.33 1.94 6.92
C ILE A 270 -5.03 3.40 6.62
N GLN A 271 -5.44 3.86 5.45
CA GLN A 271 -5.35 5.26 5.08
C GLN A 271 -6.69 5.94 5.27
N VAL A 272 -6.66 7.10 5.94
CA VAL A 272 -7.81 7.97 6.16
C VAL A 272 -7.53 9.38 5.64
N PRO A 273 -8.55 10.12 5.15
CA PRO A 273 -8.38 11.52 4.76
C PRO A 273 -7.86 12.35 5.94
N ALA A 274 -6.90 13.24 5.70
CA ALA A 274 -6.29 14.08 6.74
C ALA A 274 -6.33 15.58 6.38
N GLY A 275 -6.51 15.92 5.11
CA GLY A 275 -6.63 17.31 4.68
C GLY A 275 -6.60 17.44 3.17
N PHE A 276 -6.25 18.64 2.72
CA PHE A 276 -6.14 18.98 1.30
C PHE A 276 -4.82 19.69 1.05
N ILE A 277 -4.24 19.43 -0.11
CA ILE A 277 -3.07 20.14 -0.63
C ILE A 277 -3.37 20.64 -2.04
N ALA A 278 -2.53 21.51 -2.55
CA ALA A 278 -2.59 21.95 -3.94
C ALA A 278 -1.19 22.24 -4.45
N GLY A 279 -1.05 22.26 -5.77
CA GLY A 279 0.24 22.37 -6.44
C GLY A 279 0.86 20.99 -6.66
N ILE A 280 1.21 20.69 -7.91
CA ILE A 280 1.98 19.48 -8.27
C ILE A 280 3.22 19.94 -9.04
N GLY A 281 4.38 19.87 -8.39
CA GLY A 281 5.58 20.58 -8.86
C GLY A 281 5.29 22.08 -9.00
N ASP A 282 5.61 22.66 -10.15
CA ASP A 282 5.33 24.07 -10.45
C ASP A 282 3.90 24.32 -10.97
N LYS A 283 3.09 23.27 -11.14
CA LYS A 283 1.73 23.41 -11.69
C LYS A 283 0.75 23.82 -10.62
N LYS A 284 0.03 24.92 -10.84
CA LYS A 284 -1.13 25.31 -10.03
C LYS A 284 -2.27 24.31 -10.26
N THR A 285 -2.77 23.72 -9.19
CA THR A 285 -3.93 22.80 -9.21
C THR A 285 -5.02 23.32 -8.28
N PRO A 286 -6.28 22.90 -8.47
CA PRO A 286 -7.27 22.94 -7.39
C PRO A 286 -6.77 22.16 -6.17
N ASP A 287 -7.37 22.42 -5.00
CA ASP A 287 -7.15 21.62 -3.81
C ASP A 287 -7.58 20.17 -4.08
N TYR A 288 -6.72 19.22 -3.71
CA TYR A 288 -6.99 17.79 -3.80
C TYR A 288 -6.68 17.10 -2.46
N PRO A 289 -7.34 15.98 -2.16
CA PRO A 289 -7.20 15.33 -0.86
C PRO A 289 -5.78 14.81 -0.59
N TYR A 290 -5.43 14.80 0.70
CA TYR A 290 -4.21 14.22 1.22
C TYR A 290 -4.53 13.37 2.46
N GLY A 291 -3.99 12.16 2.50
CA GLY A 291 -4.27 11.17 3.53
C GLY A 291 -3.18 11.04 4.59
N ALA A 292 -3.56 10.49 5.74
CA ALA A 292 -2.66 9.92 6.73
C ALA A 292 -2.86 8.41 6.77
N THR A 293 -1.76 7.66 6.82
CA THR A 293 -1.79 6.19 6.75
C THR A 293 -1.21 5.58 8.01
N PHE A 294 -2.02 4.80 8.73
CA PHE A 294 -1.61 4.02 9.88
C PHE A 294 -1.17 2.64 9.40
N THR A 295 0.06 2.25 9.69
CA THR A 295 0.62 0.92 9.40
C THR A 295 0.92 0.20 10.71
N GLY A 296 0.61 -1.09 10.78
CA GLY A 296 0.86 -1.91 11.96
C GLY A 296 1.61 -3.19 11.63
N ARG A 297 1.72 -4.10 12.60
CA ARG A 297 2.24 -5.45 12.39
C ARG A 297 1.20 -6.35 11.72
N ALA A 298 1.61 -7.51 11.22
CA ALA A 298 0.66 -8.53 10.76
C ALA A 298 -0.47 -8.77 11.78
N TRP A 299 -1.69 -8.86 11.30
CA TRP A 299 -2.92 -9.13 12.06
C TRP A 299 -3.35 -8.02 13.03
N SER A 300 -2.79 -6.80 12.88
CA SER A 300 -3.12 -5.64 13.72
C SER A 300 -4.25 -4.77 13.16
N GLU A 301 -4.99 -5.22 12.14
CA GLU A 301 -6.16 -4.54 11.59
C GLU A 301 -7.14 -4.06 12.67
N PRO A 302 -7.43 -4.81 13.75
CA PRO A 302 -8.32 -4.33 14.80
C PRO A 302 -7.77 -3.09 15.54
N ILE A 303 -6.46 -3.07 15.81
CA ILE A 303 -5.79 -1.91 16.41
C ILE A 303 -5.83 -0.73 15.43
N LEU A 304 -5.49 -0.97 14.16
CA LEU A 304 -5.48 0.08 13.16
C LEU A 304 -6.87 0.67 12.92
N LEU A 305 -7.92 -0.14 12.89
CA LEU A 305 -9.30 0.34 12.75
C LEU A 305 -9.70 1.24 13.92
N ARG A 306 -9.35 0.85 15.15
CA ARG A 306 -9.57 1.66 16.34
C ARG A 306 -8.91 3.03 16.25
N LEU A 307 -7.63 3.06 15.89
CA LEU A 307 -6.85 4.30 15.76
C LEU A 307 -7.36 5.19 14.62
N ALA A 308 -7.58 4.59 13.45
CA ALA A 308 -8.04 5.27 12.26
C ALA A 308 -9.46 5.83 12.45
N TYR A 309 -10.34 5.09 13.12
CA TYR A 309 -11.71 5.54 13.40
C TYR A 309 -11.70 6.73 14.35
N ALA A 310 -10.98 6.67 15.47
CA ALA A 310 -10.84 7.80 16.40
C ALA A 310 -10.28 9.05 15.70
N PHE A 311 -9.23 8.89 14.87
CA PHE A 311 -8.68 9.98 14.06
C PHE A 311 -9.70 10.54 13.05
N GLU A 312 -10.44 9.68 12.36
CA GLU A 312 -11.50 10.09 11.44
C GLU A 312 -12.59 10.89 12.16
N GLN A 313 -13.03 10.44 13.35
CA GLN A 313 -14.04 11.14 14.14
C GLN A 313 -13.56 12.50 14.64
N ALA A 314 -12.30 12.60 15.08
CA ALA A 314 -11.71 13.84 15.56
C ALA A 314 -11.47 14.89 14.45
N THR A 315 -11.25 14.44 13.20
CA THR A 315 -10.90 15.35 12.09
C THR A 315 -12.05 15.65 11.14
N GLN A 316 -12.90 14.65 10.83
CA GLN A 316 -13.91 14.71 9.78
C GLN A 316 -13.36 15.33 8.47
N ALA A 317 -12.10 15.00 8.13
CA ALA A 317 -11.35 15.73 7.10
C ALA A 317 -11.85 15.49 5.66
N ARG A 318 -12.64 14.44 5.42
CA ARG A 318 -13.20 14.15 4.10
C ARG A 318 -14.18 15.25 3.68
N ARG A 319 -14.06 15.70 2.43
CA ARG A 319 -15.07 16.55 1.78
C ARG A 319 -15.51 15.91 0.47
N LEU A 320 -16.74 16.18 0.06
CA LEU A 320 -17.23 15.77 -1.26
C LEU A 320 -16.44 16.51 -2.36
N PRO A 321 -16.14 15.84 -3.48
CA PRO A 321 -15.61 16.54 -4.65
C PRO A 321 -16.58 17.66 -5.08
N PRO A 322 -16.08 18.85 -5.47
CA PRO A 322 -16.92 19.93 -5.94
C PRO A 322 -17.82 19.50 -7.11
N GLY A 323 -19.08 19.92 -7.10
CA GLY A 323 -20.02 19.67 -8.21
C GLY A 323 -20.71 18.30 -8.19
N LEU A 324 -20.46 17.45 -7.19
CA LEU A 324 -21.24 16.23 -6.97
C LEU A 324 -22.33 16.48 -5.92
N PRO A 325 -23.63 16.30 -6.24
CA PRO A 325 -24.68 16.38 -5.23
C PRO A 325 -24.48 15.28 -4.17
N PRO A 326 -24.94 15.50 -2.92
CA PRO A 326 -25.06 14.41 -1.96
C PRO A 326 -25.87 13.26 -2.56
N LEU A 327 -25.51 12.02 -2.26
CA LEU A 327 -26.37 10.88 -2.59
C LEU A 327 -27.71 11.06 -1.89
N ASP A 328 -28.82 10.89 -2.62
CA ASP A 328 -30.15 11.03 -2.06
C ASP A 328 -30.30 10.18 -0.79
N SER A 329 -30.73 10.82 0.31
CA SER A 329 -30.92 10.19 1.62
C SER A 329 -31.95 9.05 1.62
N ALA A 330 -32.66 8.84 0.51
CA ALA A 330 -33.59 7.74 0.30
C ALA A 330 -32.90 6.37 0.12
N CYS A 331 -31.61 6.32 -0.19
CA CYS A 331 -30.87 5.06 -0.38
C CYS A 331 -30.29 4.46 0.92
N GLY A 332 -30.57 5.09 2.07
CA GLY A 332 -30.03 4.72 3.38
C GLY A 332 -31.08 4.22 4.38
N ARG A 333 -32.05 3.42 3.94
CA ARG A 333 -32.92 2.63 4.82
C ARG A 333 -32.85 1.16 4.48
#